data_AF-A0A7J4INY0-F1
#
_entry.id   AF-A0A7J4INY0-F1
#
_cell.length_a   1.000
_cell.length_b   1.000
_cell.length_c   1.000
_cell.angle_alpha   90.00
_cell.angle_beta   90.00
_cell.angle_gamma   90.00
#
_symmetry.space_group_name_H-M   'P 1'
#
loop_
_entity.id
_entity.type
_entity.pdbx_description
1 polymer ?
#
loop_
_entity_poly.entity_id
_entity_poly.type
_entity_poly.pdbx_seq_one_letter_code
_entity_poly.pdbx_strand_id
1 'polypeptide(L)' 'MSAVGQPRPGVQERILLHLRDYVEHAGRVEVPFALSQMGIANAVAIARSNVPRAISGMREQGLLIERQAHVTGVS' A
#
# COMPACT_ATOMS: atom_id res chain seq x y z
N MET A 1 3.11 -33.10 15.36
CA MET A 1 2.77 -31.74 15.83
C MET A 1 2.54 -30.88 14.59
N SER A 2 1.29 -30.61 14.24
CA SER A 2 0.97 -29.74 13.10
C SER A 2 1.38 -28.32 13.48
N ALA A 3 2.32 -27.72 12.73
CA ALA A 3 2.60 -26.30 12.85
C ALA A 3 1.29 -25.55 12.59
N VAL A 4 0.76 -24.88 13.61
CA VAL A 4 -0.36 -23.95 13.44
C VAL A 4 0.16 -22.87 12.50
N GLY A 5 -0.23 -22.95 11.23
CA GLY A 5 0.22 -22.02 10.20
C GLY A 5 -0.18 -20.61 10.62
N GLN A 6 0.79 -19.70 10.68
CA GLN A 6 0.54 -18.31 11.02
C GLN A 6 -0.51 -17.76 10.05
N PRO A 7 -1.59 -17.11 10.55
CA PRO A 7 -2.67 -16.65 9.69
C PRO A 7 -2.12 -15.70 8.63
N ARG A 8 -2.53 -15.91 7.38
CA ARG A 8 -2.11 -15.07 6.27
C ARG A 8 -2.58 -13.63 6.55
N PRO A 9 -1.69 -12.61 6.46
CA PRO A 9 -2.08 -11.23 6.72
C PRO A 9 -3.26 -10.80 5.85
N GLY A 10 -4.17 -10.03 6.43
CA GLY A 10 -5.28 -9.42 5.71
C GLY A 10 -4.81 -8.38 4.69
N VAL A 11 -5.76 -7.79 3.97
CA VAL A 11 -5.42 -6.86 2.89
C VAL A 11 -4.69 -5.63 3.42
N GLN A 12 -5.16 -5.06 4.54
CA GLN A 12 -4.56 -3.85 5.12
C GLN A 12 -3.14 -4.11 5.65
N GLU A 13 -2.90 -5.25 6.29
CA GLU A 13 -1.54 -5.62 6.73
C GLU A 13 -0.60 -5.81 5.54
N ARG A 14 -1.08 -6.45 4.45
CA ARG A 14 -0.27 -6.56 3.22
C ARG A 14 0.02 -5.20 2.59
N ILE A 15 -0.92 -4.25 2.63
CA ILE A 15 -0.68 -2.88 2.18
C ILE A 15 0.39 -2.21 3.05
N LEU A 16 0.32 -2.30 4.38
CA LEU A 16 1.36 -1.74 5.27
C LEU A 16 2.73 -2.34 4.99
N LEU A 17 2.81 -3.66 4.81
CA LEU A 17 4.06 -4.35 4.51
C LEU A 17 4.65 -3.89 3.16
N HIS A 18 3.82 -3.73 2.12
CA HIS A 18 4.25 -3.17 0.84
C HIS A 18 4.76 -1.74 1.00
N LEU A 19 4.01 -0.87 1.67
CA LEU A 19 4.36 0.55 1.82
C LEU A 19 5.59 0.77 2.70
N ARG A 20 5.88 -0.13 3.65
CA ARG A 20 7.07 -0.08 4.51
C ARG A 20 8.36 -0.04 3.69
N ASP A 21 8.39 -0.75 2.57
CA ASP A 21 9.58 -0.83 1.72
C ASP A 21 9.82 0.48 0.92
N TYR A 22 8.91 1.46 1.02
CA TYR A 22 8.98 2.77 0.34
C TYR A 22 8.97 3.97 1.31
N VAL A 23 9.24 3.78 2.60
CA VAL A 23 9.20 4.87 3.61
C VAL A 23 10.11 6.05 3.24
N GLU A 24 11.24 5.80 2.58
CA GLU A 24 12.17 6.83 2.12
C GLU A 24 11.58 7.81 1.08
N HIS A 25 10.44 7.45 0.48
CA HIS A 25 9.71 8.27 -0.50
C HIS A 25 8.65 9.19 0.12
N ALA A 26 8.38 9.10 1.42
CA ALA A 26 7.25 9.80 2.07
C ALA A 26 7.26 11.35 1.92
N GLY A 27 8.42 11.94 1.65
CA GLY A 27 8.58 13.38 1.41
C GLY A 27 9.11 13.74 0.01
N ARG A 28 9.24 12.78 -0.90
CA ARG A 28 9.81 13.04 -2.24
C ARG A 28 8.75 13.60 -3.18
N VAL A 29 9.17 14.49 -4.07
CA VAL A 29 8.33 15.04 -5.15
C VAL A 29 7.98 13.95 -6.16
N GLU A 30 8.94 13.05 -6.42
CA GLU A 30 8.78 11.90 -7.29
C GLU A 30 8.78 10.58 -6.52
N VAL A 31 7.86 9.70 -6.91
CA VAL A 31 7.63 8.40 -6.26
C VAL A 31 7.51 7.28 -7.29
N PRO A 32 7.90 6.04 -6.95
CA PRO A 32 7.74 4.91 -7.84
C PRO A 32 6.27 4.58 -8.08
N PHE A 33 5.97 3.98 -9.24
CA PHE A 33 4.63 3.49 -9.59
C PHE A 33 4.03 2.56 -8.54
N ALA A 34 4.86 1.84 -7.79
CA ALA A 34 4.46 0.97 -6.69
C ALA A 34 3.61 1.68 -5.61
N LEU A 35 3.75 3.01 -5.43
CA LEU A 35 2.96 3.80 -4.49
C LEU A 35 1.62 4.28 -5.06
N SER A 36 1.37 4.11 -6.36
CA SER A 36 0.07 4.41 -6.97
C SER A 36 -0.99 3.40 -6.53
N GLN A 37 -2.28 3.74 -6.71
CA GLN A 37 -3.37 2.80 -6.43
C GLN A 37 -3.22 1.49 -7.22
N MET A 38 -2.76 1.54 -8.48
CA MET A 38 -2.55 0.34 -9.29
C MET A 38 -1.34 -0.46 -8.78
N GLY A 39 -0.25 0.22 -8.44
CA GLY A 39 0.94 -0.43 -7.86
C GLY A 39 0.62 -1.18 -6.57
N ILE A 40 -0.13 -0.55 -5.66
CA ILE A 40 -0.60 -1.17 -4.42
C ILE A 40 -1.49 -2.38 -4.73
N ALA A 41 -2.44 -2.24 -5.65
CA ALA A 41 -3.36 -3.31 -6.04
C ALA A 41 -2.61 -4.55 -6.54
N ASN A 42 -1.62 -4.35 -7.41
CA ASN A 42 -0.76 -5.41 -7.94
C ASN A 42 0.04 -6.10 -6.83
N ALA A 43 0.62 -5.33 -5.91
CA ALA A 43 1.43 -5.86 -4.82
C ALA A 43 0.64 -6.73 -3.83
N VAL A 44 -0.63 -6.39 -3.57
CA VAL A 44 -1.45 -7.10 -2.56
C VAL A 44 -2.52 -8.02 -3.16
N ALA A 45 -2.50 -8.19 -4.48
CA ALA A 45 -3.38 -9.03 -5.29
C ALA A 45 -4.88 -8.75 -5.07
N ILE A 46 -5.28 -7.49 -5.27
CA ILE A 46 -6.69 -7.07 -5.24
C ILE A 46 -7.05 -6.23 -6.47
N ALA A 47 -8.34 -6.05 -6.73
CA ALA A 47 -8.79 -5.10 -7.74
C ALA A 47 -8.44 -3.66 -7.35
N ARG A 48 -7.97 -2.86 -8.31
CA ARG A 48 -7.63 -1.43 -8.09
C ARG A 48 -8.77 -0.65 -7.44
N SER A 49 -10.03 -0.90 -7.85
CA SER A 49 -11.22 -0.24 -7.30
C SER A 49 -11.42 -0.47 -5.79
N ASN A 50 -10.80 -1.49 -5.22
CA ASN A 50 -10.90 -1.80 -3.78
C ASN A 50 -9.82 -1.06 -2.96
N VAL A 51 -8.77 -0.53 -3.58
CA VAL A 51 -7.68 0.15 -2.88
C VAL A 51 -8.16 1.38 -2.09
N PRO A 52 -8.96 2.31 -2.65
CA PRO A 52 -9.44 3.47 -1.89
C PRO A 52 -10.17 3.10 -0.61
N ARG A 53 -11.03 2.07 -0.65
CA ARG A 53 -11.74 1.57 0.52
C ARG A 53 -10.79 0.95 1.55
N ALA A 54 -9.82 0.16 1.10
CA ALA A 54 -8.85 -0.47 1.99
C ALA A 54 -8.00 0.57 2.76
N ILE A 55 -7.58 1.65 2.09
CA ILE A 55 -6.74 2.70 2.69
C ILE A 55 -7.53 3.74 3.49
N SER A 56 -8.82 3.98 3.21
CA SER A 56 -9.62 4.99 3.95
C SER A 56 -9.62 4.72 5.45
N GLY A 57 -9.96 3.48 5.84
CA GLY A 57 -9.96 3.10 7.26
C GLY A 57 -8.56 3.19 7.90
N MET A 58 -7.50 2.91 7.14
CA MET A 58 -6.13 3.03 7.63
C MET A 58 -5.71 4.49 7.86
N ARG A 59 -6.21 5.42 7.04
CA ARG A 59 -6.00 6.86 7.23
C ARG A 59 -6.74 7.40 8.44
N GLU A 60 -8.01 7.00 8.60
CA GLU A 60 -8.84 7.38 9.75
C GLU A 60 -8.23 6.90 11.07
N GLN A 61 -7.56 5.74 11.06
CA GLN A 61 -6.81 5.19 12.19
C GLN A 61 -5.42 5.84 12.40
N GLY A 62 -5.00 6.74 11.51
CA GLY A 62 -3.68 7.39 11.58
C GLY A 62 -2.50 6.50 11.16
N LEU A 63 -2.75 5.35 10.53
CA LEU A 63 -1.70 4.44 10.07
C LEU A 63 -1.06 4.90 8.75
N LEU A 64 -1.79 5.67 7.94
CA LEU A 64 -1.34 6.20 6.66
C LEU A 64 -1.68 7.68 6.52
N ILE A 65 -0.86 8.38 5.73
CA ILE A 65 -1.14 9.73 5.23
C ILE A 65 -1.33 9.69 3.72
N GLU A 66 -2.09 10.64 3.17
CA GLU A 66 -2.19 10.85 1.73
C GLU A 66 -1.41 12.12 1.36
N ARG A 67 -0.63 12.04 0.28
CA ARG A 67 0.07 13.17 -0.31
C ARG A 67 -0.01 13.09 -1.83
N GLN A 68 -0.02 14.24 -2.48
CA GLN A 68 0.17 14.33 -3.92
C GLN A 68 1.66 14.27 -4.24
N ALA A 69 2.02 13.45 -5.24
CA ALA A 69 3.37 13.30 -5.75
C ALA A 69 3.33 12.91 -7.23
N HIS A 70 4.43 13.15 -7.94
CA HIS A 70 4.58 12.73 -9.32
C HIS A 70 5.04 11.27 -9.36
N VAL A 71 4.34 10.43 -10.11
CA VAL A 71 4.79 9.05 -10.31
C VAL A 71 5.85 9.05 -11.41
N THR A 72 7.04 8.55 -11.10
CA THR A 72 8.13 8.46 -12.09
C THR A 72 7.75 7.49 -13.21
N GLY A 73 8.06 7.86 -14.46
CA GLY A 73 7.93 6.96 -15.62
C GLY A 73 6.50 6.80 -16.15
N VAL A 74 5.57 7.67 -15.76
CA VAL A 74 4.26 7.81 -16.42
C VAL A 74 4.19 9.19 -17.08
N SER A 75 3.99 9.18 -18.40
CA SER A 75 3.78 10.33 -19.29
C SER A 75 2.53 10.09 -20.11
#